data_AF-A0A3C1Q0I1-F1
#
_entry.id   AF-A0A3C1Q0I1-F1
#
_cell.length_a   1.000
_cell.length_b   1.000
_cell.length_c   1.000
_cell.angle_alpha   90.00
_cell.angle_beta   90.00
_cell.angle_gamma   90.00
#
_symmetry.space_group_name_H-M   'P 1'
#
loop_
_entity.id
_entity.type
_entity.pdbx_description
1 polymer ?
#
loop_
_entity_poly.entity_id
_entity_poly.type
_entity_poly.pdbx_seq_one_letter_code
_entity_poly.pdbx_strand_id
1 'polypeptide(L)' 'IQFAQAAFIVIDDGSKLHLGAFCGEEGKRNGHGAGTLIQKLGPIAGGRGGGKPEMARGAASNRDKISELAAAAKTTLGL' A
#
# COMPACT_ATOMS: atom_id res chain seq x y z
N ILE A 1 -7.62 1.46 -19.33
CA ILE A 1 -6.49 1.13 -18.43
C ILE A 1 -6.20 2.38 -17.63
N GLN A 2 -6.35 2.39 -16.30
CA GLN A 2 -6.15 3.64 -15.51
C GLN A 2 -4.68 3.84 -15.08
N PHE A 3 -3.87 2.77 -14.91
CA PHE A 3 -2.46 2.86 -14.50
C PHE A 3 -1.62 1.74 -15.14
N ALA A 4 -0.35 2.00 -15.46
CA ALA A 4 0.60 0.98 -15.93
C ALA A 4 1.26 0.24 -14.74
N GLN A 5 1.80 1.01 -13.79
CA GLN A 5 2.50 0.52 -12.61
C GLN A 5 1.59 0.47 -11.37
N ALA A 6 2.17 0.10 -10.23
CA ALA A 6 1.48 0.11 -8.94
C ALA A 6 1.73 1.41 -8.16
N ALA A 7 0.79 1.77 -7.30
CA ALA A 7 0.89 2.90 -6.39
C ALA A 7 0.47 2.46 -4.99
N PHE A 8 1.14 2.98 -3.97
CA PHE A 8 0.77 2.86 -2.57
C PHE A 8 0.57 4.26 -1.98
N ILE A 9 -0.54 4.46 -1.29
CA ILE A 9 -0.95 5.73 -0.71
C ILE A 9 -1.17 5.51 0.78
N VAL A 10 -0.63 6.42 1.58
CA VAL A 10 -0.87 6.51 3.01
C VAL A 10 -1.38 7.91 3.35
N ILE A 11 -2.46 7.98 4.12
CA ILE A 11 -3.03 9.23 4.64
C ILE A 11 -3.13 9.10 6.15
N ASP A 12 -2.50 10.00 6.90
CA ASP A 12 -2.76 10.15 8.34
C ASP A 12 -3.99 11.03 8.55
N ASP A 13 -5.06 10.49 9.12
CA ASP A 13 -6.28 11.25 9.44
C ASP A 13 -6.28 11.87 10.85
N GLY A 14 -5.16 11.76 11.58
CA GLY A 14 -5.03 12.19 12.96
C GLY A 14 -5.41 11.12 13.99
N SER A 15 -6.09 10.05 13.59
CA SER A 15 -6.47 8.92 14.43
C SER A 15 -5.79 7.61 14.03
N LYS A 16 -5.56 7.41 12.72
CA LYS A 16 -4.93 6.22 12.13
C LYS A 16 -4.40 6.53 10.73
N LEU A 17 -3.63 5.60 10.19
CA LEU A 17 -3.19 5.64 8.81
C LEU A 17 -4.19 4.90 7.92
N HIS A 18 -4.77 5.58 6.93
CA HIS A 18 -5.52 4.94 5.84
C HIS A 18 -4.56 4.53 4.74
N LEU A 19 -4.69 3.28 4.30
CA LEU A 19 -3.83 2.67 3.29
C LEU A 19 -4.63 2.43 2.02
N GLY A 20 -4.08 2.82 0.89
CA GLY A 20 -4.60 2.54 -0.44
C GLY A 20 -3.53 1.94 -1.33
N ALA A 21 -3.89 0.96 -2.14
CA ALA A 21 -3.03 0.44 -3.19
C ALA A 21 -3.82 0.34 -4.49
N PHE A 22 -3.18 0.71 -5.59
CA PHE A 22 -3.68 0.56 -6.95
C PHE A 22 -2.64 -0.17 -7.77
N CYS A 23 -3.07 -1.01 -8.71
CA CYS A 23 -2.17 -1.79 -9.52
C CYS A 23 -2.65 -1.88 -10.96
N GLY A 24 -1.82 -1.40 -11.89
CA GLY A 24 -1.97 -1.68 -13.32
C GLY A 24 -1.53 -3.09 -13.71
N GLU A 25 -1.82 -3.50 -14.94
CA GLU A 25 -1.47 -4.82 -15.46
C GLU A 25 0.05 -5.10 -15.40
N GLU A 26 0.89 -4.10 -15.66
CA GLU A 26 2.34 -4.25 -15.61
C GLU A 26 2.85 -4.40 -14.17
N GLY A 27 2.37 -3.54 -13.26
CA GLY A 27 2.65 -3.68 -11.82
C GLY A 27 2.22 -5.05 -11.28
N LYS A 28 1.09 -5.58 -11.75
CA LYS A 28 0.57 -6.90 -11.34
C LYS A 28 1.47 -8.03 -11.84
N ARG A 29 1.93 -7.96 -13.10
CA ARG A 29 2.91 -8.89 -13.66
C ARG A 29 4.24 -8.86 -12.91
N ASN A 30 4.62 -7.70 -12.37
CA ASN A 30 5.82 -7.52 -11.55
C ASN A 30 5.63 -7.93 -10.07
N GLY A 31 4.49 -8.55 -9.71
CA GLY A 31 4.23 -9.03 -8.35
C GLY A 31 3.72 -7.95 -7.38
N HIS A 32 3.40 -6.75 -7.85
CA HIS A 32 2.94 -5.62 -7.04
C HIS A 32 1.41 -5.52 -6.97
N GLY A 33 0.70 -6.66 -6.94
CA GLY A 33 -0.76 -6.68 -6.81
C GLY A 33 -1.23 -5.84 -5.61
N ALA A 34 -2.33 -5.10 -5.78
CA ALA A 34 -2.75 -4.11 -4.78
C ALA A 34 -2.99 -4.74 -3.40
N GLY A 35 -3.64 -5.91 -3.35
CA GLY A 35 -3.83 -6.68 -2.11
C GLY A 35 -2.52 -7.11 -1.47
N THR A 36 -1.56 -7.55 -2.27
CA THR A 36 -0.22 -7.96 -1.81
C THR A 36 0.53 -6.78 -1.19
N LEU A 37 0.47 -5.59 -1.80
CA LEU A 37 1.06 -4.38 -1.24
C LEU A 37 0.48 -4.06 0.14
N ILE A 38 -0.85 -4.10 0.29
CA ILE A 38 -1.51 -3.84 1.58
C ILE A 38 -1.11 -4.88 2.64
N GLN A 39 -1.08 -6.17 2.27
CA GLN A 39 -0.71 -7.25 3.19
C GLN A 39 0.77 -7.21 3.60
N LYS A 40 1.67 -6.77 2.71
CA LYS A 40 3.10 -6.65 2.97
C LYS A 40 3.43 -5.40 3.79
N LEU A 41 2.86 -4.25 3.42
CA LEU A 41 3.22 -2.95 3.98
C LEU A 41 2.40 -2.60 5.23
N GLY A 42 1.11 -2.94 5.25
CA GLY A 42 0.21 -2.62 6.37
C GLY A 42 0.74 -3.03 7.75
N PRO A 43 1.28 -4.26 7.94
CA PRO A 43 1.79 -4.70 9.23
C PRO A 43 2.90 -3.84 9.84
N ILE A 44 3.68 -3.09 9.03
CA ILE A 44 4.74 -2.18 9.52
C ILE A 44 4.17 -1.15 10.50
N ALA A 45 2.97 -0.66 10.23
CA ALA A 45 2.24 0.30 11.06
C ALA A 45 1.13 -0.37 11.92
N GLY A 46 1.19 -1.70 12.10
CA GLY A 46 0.16 -2.45 12.83
C GLY A 46 -1.18 -2.58 12.09
N GLY A 47 -1.16 -2.44 10.77
CA GLY A 47 -2.34 -2.43 9.93
C GLY A 47 -2.66 -3.72 9.20
N ARG A 48 -3.88 -3.78 8.68
CA ARG A 48 -4.41 -4.87 7.84
C ARG A 48 -5.36 -4.32 6.78
N GLY A 49 -5.65 -5.15 5.79
CA GLY A 49 -6.60 -4.79 4.74
C GLY A 49 -6.67 -5.83 3.64
N GLY A 50 -7.36 -5.47 2.56
CA GLY A 50 -7.59 -6.33 1.41
C GLY A 50 -8.39 -5.62 0.33
N GLY A 51 -8.69 -6.34 -0.74
CA GLY A 51 -9.45 -5.81 -1.86
C GLY A 51 -9.29 -6.66 -3.11
N LYS A 52 -9.62 -6.06 -4.24
CA LYS A 52 -9.43 -6.67 -5.57
C LYS A 52 -7.95 -6.60 -5.96
N PRO A 53 -7.49 -7.43 -6.90
CA PRO A 53 -6.08 -7.42 -7.33
C PRO A 53 -5.59 -6.04 -7.83
N GLU A 54 -6.50 -5.23 -8.36
CA GLU A 54 -6.27 -3.94 -9.01
C GLU A 54 -6.41 -2.78 -8.02
N MET A 55 -7.16 -2.99 -6.93
CA MET A 55 -7.32 -2.00 -5.87
C MET A 55 -7.57 -2.64 -4.51
N ALA A 56 -6.83 -2.20 -3.51
CA ALA A 56 -6.98 -2.66 -2.14
C ALA A 56 -6.88 -1.51 -1.15
N ARG A 57 -7.50 -1.68 0.01
CA ARG A 57 -7.49 -0.70 1.09
C ARG A 57 -7.22 -1.37 2.42
N GLY A 58 -6.70 -0.59 3.36
CA GLY A 58 -6.47 -1.02 4.71
C GLY A 58 -6.40 0.15 5.66
N ALA A 59 -6.18 -0.16 6.93
CA ALA A 59 -5.90 0.83 7.95
C ALA A 59 -4.84 0.31 8.90
N ALA A 60 -4.06 1.21 9.48
CA ALA A 60 -3.01 0.91 10.44
C ALA A 60 -3.08 1.86 11.64
N SER A 61 -2.97 1.32 12.85
CA SER A 61 -3.17 2.08 14.09
C SER A 61 -1.95 2.87 14.52
N ASN A 62 -0.73 2.46 14.12
CA ASN A 62 0.50 3.12 14.54
C ASN A 62 0.89 4.23 13.56
N ARG A 63 0.52 5.47 13.90
CA ARG A 63 0.77 6.66 13.08
C ARG A 63 2.25 7.05 13.01
N ASP A 64 3.00 6.79 14.08
CA ASP A 64 4.43 7.15 14.18
C ASP A 64 5.30 6.39 13.17
N LYS A 65 4.76 5.31 12.59
CA LYS A 65 5.41 4.48 11.56
C LYS A 65 5.23 5.00 10.14
N ILE A 66 4.59 6.14 9.90
CA ILE A 66 4.32 6.65 8.55
C ILE A 66 5.59 6.82 7.70
N SER A 67 6.69 7.31 8.29
CA SER A 67 7.97 7.48 7.58
C SER A 67 8.61 6.15 7.20
N GLU A 68 8.59 5.17 8.11
CA GLU A 68 9.10 3.82 7.87
C GLU A 68 8.27 3.10 6.80
N LEU A 69 6.95 3.22 6.88
CA LEU A 69 6.01 2.68 5.91
C LEU A 69 6.23 3.29 4.51
N ALA A 70 6.42 4.61 4.42
CA ALA A 70 6.68 5.29 3.16
C ALA A 70 8.02 4.87 2.55
N ALA A 71 9.07 4.71 3.36
CA ALA A 71 10.36 4.21 2.91
C ALA A 71 10.26 2.76 2.38
N ALA A 72 9.57 1.88 3.12
CA ALA A 72 9.35 0.50 2.70
C ALA A 72 8.51 0.41 1.41
N ALA A 73 7.55 1.30 1.24
CA ALA A 73 6.76 1.40 0.01
C ALA A 73 7.62 1.79 -1.19
N LYS A 74 8.49 2.80 -1.05
CA LYS A 74 9.45 3.21 -2.11
C LYS A 74 10.35 2.05 -2.52
N THR A 75 10.99 1.39 -1.56
CA THR A 75 11.82 0.21 -1.82
C THR A 75 11.05 -0.91 -2.50
N THR A 76 9.80 -1.17 -2.06
CA THR A 76 8.96 -2.22 -2.66
C THR A 76 8.55 -1.88 -4.10
N LEU A 77 8.36 -0.60 -4.42
CA LEU A 77 7.97 -0.13 -5.75
C LEU A 77 9.17 0.17 -6.67
N GLY A 78 10.41 0.09 -6.16
CA GLY A 78 11.62 0.41 -6.91
C GLY A 78 11.82 1.92 -7.16
N LEU A 79 11.38 2.77 -6.22
CA LEU A 79 11.48 4.23 -6.25
C LEU A 79 12.58 4.78 -5.35
#